data_AF-A0A453K5B9-F1
#
_entry.id   AF-A0A453K5B9-F1
#
_cell.length_a   1.000
_cell.length_b   1.000
_cell.length_c   1.000
_cell.angle_alpha   90.00
_cell.angle_beta   90.00
_cell.angle_gamma   90.00
#
_symmetry.space_group_name_H-M   'P 1'
#
loop_
_entity.id
_entity.type
_entity.pdbx_description
1 polymer ?
#
loop_
_entity_poly.entity_id
_entity_poly.type
_entity_poly.pdbx_seq_one_letter_code
_entity_poly.pdbx_strand_id
1 'polypeptide(L)'
;MHKLGRGSRDKVQQFMAITGASEKVALQALKASDWHLEGSFDYFYSQPQISVTNSRHLEDLYSRYKERDADMIMVEGTSQLCNDLLVDPQDVVMLVISWHMKAATMCEFTRQEFIDGLQSIGVDSIEKLREKLPSLRAEIKDDNKFREIYNFAFAWAREKGQKSLPLETAIGMWRLLFAERHWPLIDHWCQFLQVRHNKAISRDTWSQLLEFVKTIDPQLSNYDEEGAWPYLIDEFVEYLTENGCVQRNK
;
A
#
# COMPACT_ATOMS: atom_id res chain seq x y z
N MET A 1 38.16 -17.61 -4.29
CA MET A 1 37.32 -17.51 -5.50
C MET A 1 37.87 -18.45 -6.58
N HIS A 2 37.24 -19.61 -6.80
CA HIS A 2 37.59 -20.47 -7.93
C HIS A 2 37.05 -19.85 -9.23
N LYS A 3 37.93 -19.64 -10.22
CA LYS A 3 37.53 -19.12 -11.54
C LYS A 3 36.67 -20.16 -12.26
N LEU A 4 35.46 -19.77 -12.64
CA LEU A 4 34.57 -20.58 -13.50
C LEU A 4 35.26 -20.86 -14.84
N GLY A 5 35.13 -22.10 -15.34
CA GLY A 5 35.58 -22.51 -16.66
C GLY A 5 34.79 -21.82 -17.79
N ARG A 6 35.35 -21.77 -19.00
CA ARG A 6 34.75 -21.05 -20.15
C ARG A 6 33.32 -21.52 -20.46
N GLY A 7 33.09 -22.83 -20.53
CA GLY A 7 31.75 -23.38 -20.79
C GLY A 7 30.72 -23.11 -19.68
N SER A 8 31.16 -22.94 -18.42
CA SER A 8 30.29 -22.53 -17.32
C SER A 8 29.86 -21.06 -17.47
N ARG A 9 30.74 -20.17 -17.94
CA ARG A 9 30.39 -18.76 -18.16
C ARG A 9 29.39 -18.59 -19.30
N ASP A 10 29.56 -19.34 -20.38
CA ASP A 10 28.67 -19.26 -21.54
C ASP A 10 27.24 -19.68 -21.15
N LYS A 11 27.10 -20.75 -20.34
CA LYS A 11 25.81 -21.19 -19.80
C LYS A 11 25.18 -20.16 -18.87
N VAL A 12 25.98 -19.49 -18.04
CA VAL A 12 25.49 -18.39 -17.18
C VAL A 12 24.95 -17.25 -18.02
N GLN A 13 25.69 -16.79 -19.04
CA GLN A 13 25.23 -15.72 -19.92
C GLN A 13 23.97 -16.11 -20.69
N GLN A 14 23.91 -17.33 -21.22
CA GLN A 14 22.74 -17.82 -21.97
C GLN A 14 21.50 -17.93 -21.07
N PHE A 15 21.67 -18.45 -19.85
CA PHE A 15 20.60 -18.53 -18.87
C PHE A 15 20.07 -17.14 -18.50
N MET A 16 20.97 -16.19 -18.21
CA MET A 16 20.61 -14.81 -17.89
C MET A 16 19.89 -14.12 -19.05
N ALA A 17 20.33 -14.36 -20.30
CA ALA A 17 19.70 -13.78 -21.48
C ALA A 17 18.26 -14.30 -21.70
N ILE A 18 17.99 -15.56 -21.36
CA ILE A 18 16.68 -16.19 -21.54
C ILE A 18 15.72 -15.84 -20.40
N THR A 19 16.21 -15.85 -19.16
CA THR A 19 15.36 -15.70 -17.96
C THR A 19 15.30 -14.28 -17.42
N GLY A 20 16.24 -13.41 -17.81
CA GLY A 20 16.43 -12.10 -17.19
C GLY A 20 16.98 -12.17 -15.75
N ALA A 21 17.31 -13.35 -15.25
CA ALA A 21 17.77 -13.55 -13.88
C ALA A 21 19.17 -12.94 -13.64
N SER A 22 19.47 -12.58 -12.39
CA SER A 22 20.82 -12.15 -12.01
C SER A 22 21.84 -13.29 -12.13
N GLU A 23 23.12 -12.94 -12.26
CA GLU A 23 24.23 -13.91 -12.28
C GLU A 23 24.21 -14.84 -11.05
N LYS A 24 23.83 -14.31 -9.88
CA LYS A 24 23.68 -15.09 -8.65
C LYS A 24 22.61 -16.18 -8.77
N VAL A 25 21.46 -15.84 -9.34
CA VAL A 25 20.34 -16.79 -9.54
C VAL A 25 20.66 -17.78 -10.66
N ALA A 26 21.27 -17.31 -11.74
CA ALA A 26 21.75 -18.18 -12.81
C ALA A 26 22.76 -19.22 -12.28
N LEU A 27 23.71 -18.81 -11.44
CA LEU A 27 24.67 -19.70 -10.80
C LEU A 27 24.01 -20.69 -9.83
N GLN A 28 22.97 -20.27 -9.11
CA GLN A 28 22.22 -21.15 -8.22
C GLN A 28 21.45 -22.22 -9.00
N ALA A 29 20.69 -21.81 -10.01
CA ALA A 29 19.91 -22.71 -10.86
C ALA A 29 20.82 -23.68 -11.63
N LEU A 30 21.89 -23.18 -12.23
CA LEU A 30 22.85 -24.03 -12.94
C LEU A 30 23.57 -25.01 -12.00
N LYS A 31 23.87 -24.62 -10.75
CA LYS A 31 24.44 -25.56 -9.78
C LYS A 31 23.45 -26.62 -9.32
N ALA A 32 22.18 -26.25 -9.14
CA ALA A 32 21.13 -27.16 -8.71
C ALA A 32 20.77 -28.20 -9.78
N SER A 33 21.07 -27.91 -11.05
CA SER A 33 20.80 -28.79 -12.18
C SER A 33 22.08 -29.38 -12.79
N ASP A 34 23.16 -29.51 -12.02
CA ASP A 34 24.44 -30.08 -12.45
C ASP A 34 24.98 -29.46 -13.76
N TRP A 35 24.78 -28.15 -13.92
CA TRP A 35 25.12 -27.34 -15.10
C TRP A 35 24.38 -27.74 -16.39
N HIS A 36 23.26 -28.46 -16.31
CA HIS A 36 22.36 -28.69 -17.43
C HIS A 36 21.45 -27.49 -17.64
N LEU A 37 21.50 -26.90 -18.83
CA LEU A 37 20.80 -25.65 -19.11
C LEU A 37 19.28 -25.85 -19.08
N GLU A 38 18.75 -26.90 -19.73
CA GLU A 38 17.32 -27.22 -19.73
C GLU A 38 16.79 -27.47 -18.32
N GLY A 39 17.43 -28.38 -17.57
CA GLY A 39 17.05 -28.66 -16.18
C GLY A 39 17.20 -27.45 -15.25
N SER A 40 18.04 -26.46 -15.59
CA SER A 40 18.14 -25.21 -14.82
C SER A 40 16.96 -24.29 -15.05
N PHE A 41 16.33 -24.32 -16.24
CA PHE A 41 15.08 -23.58 -16.48
C PHE A 41 13.94 -24.22 -15.70
N ASP A 42 13.82 -25.55 -15.70
CA ASP A 42 12.79 -26.25 -14.92
C ASP A 42 12.96 -26.00 -13.42
N TYR A 43 14.20 -26.05 -12.91
CA TYR A 43 14.50 -25.69 -11.53
C TYR A 43 14.14 -24.23 -11.23
N PHE A 44 14.47 -23.31 -12.14
CA PHE A 44 14.14 -21.91 -11.99
C PHE A 44 12.62 -21.73 -11.93
N TYR A 45 11.88 -22.14 -12.96
CA TYR A 45 10.42 -21.95 -13.06
C TYR A 45 9.60 -22.74 -12.04
N SER A 46 10.14 -23.83 -11.48
CA SER A 46 9.50 -24.56 -10.38
C SER A 46 9.65 -23.90 -9.01
N GLN A 47 10.61 -22.98 -8.85
CA GLN A 47 10.69 -22.16 -7.64
C GLN A 47 9.70 -21.00 -7.70
N PRO A 48 9.15 -20.58 -6.54
CA PRO A 48 8.48 -19.30 -6.44
C PRO A 48 9.44 -18.24 -6.97
N GLN A 49 9.13 -17.69 -8.13
CA GLN A 49 9.96 -16.67 -8.76
C GLN A 49 10.03 -15.48 -7.79
N ILE A 50 11.11 -15.39 -7.03
CA ILE A 50 11.53 -14.12 -6.47
C ILE A 50 11.88 -13.30 -7.71
N SER A 51 10.92 -12.53 -8.22
CA SER A 51 11.12 -11.66 -9.36
C SER A 51 12.34 -10.80 -9.07
N VAL A 52 13.47 -11.16 -9.68
CA VAL A 52 14.71 -10.43 -9.49
C VAL A 52 14.57 -9.18 -10.31
N THR A 53 14.19 -8.10 -9.66
CA THR A 53 14.13 -6.78 -10.25
C THR A 53 15.52 -6.35 -10.73
N ASN A 54 15.58 -5.76 -11.92
CA ASN A 54 16.81 -5.19 -12.43
C ASN A 54 17.05 -3.81 -11.78
N SER A 55 18.10 -3.68 -10.97
CA SER A 55 18.43 -2.44 -10.29
C SER A 55 18.61 -1.26 -11.25
N ARG A 56 19.16 -1.48 -12.45
CA ARG A 56 19.32 -0.40 -13.45
C ARG A 56 17.98 0.10 -13.96
N HIS A 57 17.04 -0.79 -14.24
CA HIS A 57 15.70 -0.38 -14.68
C HIS A 57 14.97 0.42 -13.59
N LEU A 58 15.16 0.05 -12.31
CA LEU A 58 14.62 0.80 -11.18
C LEU A 58 15.22 2.20 -11.06
N GLU A 59 16.53 2.37 -11.27
CA GLU A 59 17.17 3.69 -11.31
C GLU A 59 16.64 4.55 -12.45
N ASP A 60 16.50 3.96 -13.64
CA ASP A 60 15.99 4.66 -14.82
C ASP A 60 14.53 5.08 -14.60
N LEU A 61 13.72 4.21 -13.98
CA LEU A 61 12.33 4.49 -13.62
C LEU A 61 12.21 5.58 -12.56
N TYR A 62 13.02 5.53 -11.51
CA TYR A 62 13.08 6.58 -10.49
C TYR A 62 13.48 7.93 -11.12
N SER A 63 14.49 7.91 -11.99
CA SER A 63 14.99 9.11 -12.69
C SER A 63 13.94 9.75 -13.60
N ARG A 64 12.97 8.97 -14.10
CA ARG A 64 11.85 9.47 -14.91
C ARG A 64 10.89 10.35 -14.10
N TYR A 65 10.70 10.06 -12.82
CA TYR A 65 9.69 10.72 -11.98
C TYR A 65 10.27 11.68 -10.95
N LYS A 66 11.56 11.60 -10.64
CA LYS A 66 12.18 12.48 -9.65
C LYS A 66 12.17 13.94 -10.12
N GLU A 67 12.18 14.85 -9.16
CA GLU A 67 12.35 16.27 -9.42
C GLU A 67 13.73 16.59 -10.00
N ARG A 68 13.82 17.68 -10.75
CA ARG A 68 15.10 18.13 -11.33
C ARG A 68 16.07 18.60 -10.26
N ASP A 69 15.54 19.29 -9.25
CA ASP A 69 16.31 19.99 -8.22
C ASP A 69 16.27 19.28 -6.85
N ALA A 70 15.65 18.10 -6.76
CA ALA A 70 15.57 17.30 -5.53
C ALA A 70 15.70 15.80 -5.82
N ASP A 71 16.36 15.06 -4.92
CA ASP A 71 16.44 13.59 -4.97
C ASP A 71 15.18 12.95 -4.35
N MET A 72 14.03 13.33 -4.90
CA MET A 72 12.70 12.90 -4.44
C MET A 72 11.70 12.98 -5.59
N ILE A 73 10.75 12.05 -5.63
CA ILE A 73 9.55 12.16 -6.45
C ILE A 73 8.53 12.94 -5.62
N MET A 74 8.03 14.06 -6.14
CA MET A 74 7.05 14.91 -5.46
C MET A 74 5.70 14.85 -6.19
N VAL A 75 4.87 15.89 -6.04
CA VAL A 75 3.48 15.92 -6.54
C VAL A 75 3.43 15.74 -8.06
N GLU A 76 4.27 16.44 -8.81
CA GLU A 76 4.34 16.39 -10.26
C GLU A 76 4.79 15.01 -10.74
N GLY A 77 5.87 14.48 -10.14
CA GLY A 77 6.37 13.13 -10.42
C GLY A 77 5.35 12.03 -10.10
N THR A 78 4.67 12.15 -8.96
CA THR A 78 3.59 11.23 -8.55
C THR A 78 2.41 11.31 -9.52
N SER A 79 2.04 12.50 -9.96
CA SER A 79 0.97 12.69 -10.96
C SER A 79 1.33 12.04 -12.29
N GLN A 80 2.58 12.20 -12.73
CA GLN A 80 3.09 11.54 -13.94
C GLN A 80 3.11 10.01 -13.79
N LEU A 81 3.45 9.49 -12.61
CA LEU A 81 3.37 8.06 -12.30
C LEU A 81 1.92 7.56 -12.40
N CYS A 82 0.94 8.25 -11.83
CA CYS A 82 -0.48 7.89 -11.94
C CYS A 82 -0.95 7.86 -13.40
N ASN A 83 -0.58 8.88 -14.19
CA ASN A 83 -0.87 8.93 -15.62
C ASN A 83 -0.26 7.75 -16.37
N ASP A 84 1.02 7.44 -16.09
CA ASP A 84 1.70 6.29 -16.67
C ASP A 84 1.13 4.97 -16.16
N LEU A 85 0.48 4.91 -15.00
CA LEU A 85 -0.23 3.71 -14.54
C LEU A 85 -1.66 3.59 -15.09
N LEU A 86 -2.19 4.65 -15.70
CA LEU A 86 -3.59 4.77 -16.10
C LEU A 86 -4.53 4.61 -14.89
N VAL A 87 -4.17 5.26 -13.79
CA VAL A 87 -4.86 5.19 -12.50
C VAL A 87 -5.24 6.60 -12.06
N ASP A 88 -6.44 6.74 -11.50
CA ASP A 88 -6.83 7.99 -10.85
C ASP A 88 -5.94 8.23 -9.61
N PRO A 89 -5.36 9.43 -9.39
CA PRO A 89 -4.57 9.71 -8.20
C PRO A 89 -5.30 9.46 -6.87
N GLN A 90 -6.64 9.44 -6.87
CA GLN A 90 -7.48 9.13 -5.71
C GLN A 90 -7.88 7.65 -5.62
N ASP A 91 -7.44 6.79 -6.54
CA ASP A 91 -7.67 5.35 -6.48
C ASP A 91 -6.94 4.73 -5.29
N VAL A 92 -7.62 3.82 -4.58
CA VAL A 92 -7.10 3.12 -3.40
C VAL A 92 -5.80 2.36 -3.68
N VAL A 93 -5.57 1.95 -4.93
CA VAL A 93 -4.33 1.26 -5.31
C VAL A 93 -3.09 2.12 -5.07
N MET A 94 -3.19 3.45 -5.16
CA MET A 94 -2.05 4.34 -4.87
C MET A 94 -1.69 4.33 -3.39
N LEU A 95 -2.68 4.19 -2.50
CA LEU A 95 -2.44 3.97 -1.07
C LEU A 95 -1.75 2.61 -0.84
N VAL A 96 -2.20 1.55 -1.52
CA VAL A 96 -1.60 0.20 -1.37
C VAL A 96 -0.17 0.15 -1.90
N ILE A 97 0.11 0.79 -3.05
CA ILE A 97 1.48 0.93 -3.59
C ILE A 97 2.36 1.69 -2.59
N SER A 98 1.86 2.80 -2.06
CA SER A 98 2.59 3.61 -1.07
C SER A 98 2.88 2.85 0.22
N TRP A 99 1.95 1.98 0.64
CA TRP A 99 2.14 1.09 1.79
C TRP A 99 3.27 0.07 1.55
N HIS A 100 3.33 -0.56 0.37
CA HIS A 100 4.44 -1.45 -0.02
C HIS A 100 5.78 -0.72 -0.09
N MET A 101 5.77 0.53 -0.58
CA MET A 101 6.94 1.44 -0.56
C MET A 101 7.31 1.94 0.83
N LYS A 102 6.45 1.73 1.83
CA LYS A 102 6.59 2.28 3.19
C LYS A 102 6.78 3.80 3.17
N ALA A 103 6.09 4.47 2.25
CA ALA A 103 6.23 5.90 2.03
C ALA A 103 5.85 6.69 3.29
N ALA A 104 6.70 7.63 3.69
CA ALA A 104 6.49 8.42 4.89
C ALA A 104 5.40 9.50 4.72
N THR A 105 5.18 10.00 3.51
CA THR A 105 4.31 11.14 3.24
C THR A 105 3.58 10.99 1.90
N MET A 106 2.32 11.36 1.87
CA MET A 106 1.48 11.34 0.67
C MET A 106 2.04 12.25 -0.42
N CYS A 107 1.99 11.77 -1.68
CA CYS A 107 2.53 12.45 -2.85
C CYS A 107 4.05 12.69 -2.84
N GLU A 108 4.78 12.00 -1.98
CA GLU A 108 6.24 12.05 -1.89
C GLU A 108 6.82 10.63 -1.85
N PHE A 109 7.87 10.39 -2.62
CA PHE A 109 8.68 9.18 -2.51
C PHE A 109 10.16 9.54 -2.54
N THR A 110 10.85 9.18 -1.46
CA THR A 110 12.31 9.13 -1.48
C THR A 110 12.78 8.06 -2.46
N ARG A 111 14.03 8.18 -2.93
CA ARG A 111 14.67 7.16 -3.76
C ARG A 111 14.63 5.77 -3.11
N GLN A 112 14.88 5.69 -1.80
CA GLN A 112 14.91 4.43 -1.08
C GLN A 112 13.52 3.77 -1.02
N GLU A 113 12.48 4.52 -0.65
CA GLU A 113 11.10 4.02 -0.60
C GLU A 113 10.63 3.50 -1.96
N PHE A 114 10.91 4.26 -3.03
CA PHE A 114 10.51 3.88 -4.38
C PHE A 114 11.22 2.61 -4.86
N ILE A 115 12.55 2.56 -4.73
CA ILE A 115 13.34 1.41 -5.18
C ILE A 115 13.02 0.17 -4.34
N ASP A 116 13.11 0.24 -3.02
CA ASP A 116 12.88 -0.92 -2.14
C ASP A 116 11.43 -1.41 -2.25
N GLY A 117 10.48 -0.49 -2.36
CA GLY A 117 9.07 -0.82 -2.53
C GLY A 117 8.83 -1.63 -3.79
N LEU A 118 9.27 -1.14 -4.95
CA LEU A 118 9.13 -1.85 -6.22
C LEU A 118 9.89 -3.19 -6.23
N GLN A 119 11.08 -3.24 -5.62
CA GLN A 119 11.81 -4.50 -5.41
C GLN A 119 11.01 -5.50 -4.59
N SER A 120 10.40 -5.07 -3.48
CA SER A 120 9.64 -5.94 -2.58
C SER A 120 8.43 -6.58 -3.26
N ILE A 121 7.82 -5.88 -4.23
CA ILE A 121 6.73 -6.39 -5.05
C ILE A 121 7.20 -6.95 -6.40
N GLY A 122 8.51 -7.08 -6.63
CA GLY A 122 9.04 -7.74 -7.83
C GLY A 122 8.78 -7.00 -9.14
N VAL A 123 8.70 -5.66 -9.09
CA VAL A 123 8.41 -4.77 -10.22
C VAL A 123 9.64 -3.94 -10.55
N ASP A 124 9.97 -3.81 -11.83
CA ASP A 124 11.06 -2.94 -12.31
C ASP A 124 10.69 -2.17 -13.59
N SER A 125 9.41 -2.17 -13.97
CA SER A 125 8.88 -1.39 -15.10
C SER A 125 7.42 -0.99 -14.86
N ILE A 126 6.93 0.01 -15.60
CA ILE A 126 5.53 0.45 -15.52
C ILE A 126 4.57 -0.64 -15.99
N GLU A 127 4.94 -1.40 -17.02
CA GLU A 127 4.13 -2.49 -17.55
C GLU A 127 3.90 -3.57 -16.48
N LYS A 128 4.97 -3.99 -15.80
CA LYS A 128 4.84 -4.94 -14.67
C LYS A 128 4.03 -4.36 -13.51
N LEU A 129 4.18 -3.06 -13.22
CA LEU A 129 3.39 -2.43 -12.17
C LEU A 129 1.90 -2.42 -12.53
N ARG A 130 1.56 -2.07 -13.78
CA ARG A 130 0.19 -2.11 -14.34
C ARG A 130 -0.41 -3.50 -14.22
N GLU A 131 0.33 -4.53 -14.61
CA GLU A 131 -0.09 -5.95 -14.50
C GLU A 131 -0.38 -6.36 -13.04
N LYS A 132 0.35 -5.78 -12.08
CA LYS A 132 0.14 -6.04 -10.65
C LYS A 132 -1.04 -5.29 -10.03
N LEU A 133 -1.53 -4.20 -10.62
CA LEU A 133 -2.57 -3.35 -10.01
C LEU A 133 -3.81 -4.13 -9.53
N PRO A 134 -4.37 -5.11 -10.28
CA PRO A 134 -5.52 -5.88 -9.80
C PRO A 134 -5.20 -6.67 -8.52
N SER A 135 -4.01 -7.29 -8.45
CA SER A 135 -3.56 -8.04 -7.27
C SER A 135 -3.35 -7.12 -6.07
N LEU A 136 -2.74 -5.94 -6.29
CA LEU A 136 -2.52 -4.93 -5.24
C LEU A 136 -3.85 -4.43 -4.68
N ARG A 137 -4.85 -4.13 -5.53
CA ARG A 137 -6.20 -3.76 -5.06
C ARG A 137 -6.85 -4.87 -4.25
N ALA A 138 -6.65 -6.12 -4.61
CA ALA A 138 -7.21 -7.24 -3.85
C ALA A 138 -6.58 -7.40 -2.45
N GLU A 139 -5.35 -6.92 -2.22
CA GLU A 139 -4.68 -7.06 -0.92
C GLU A 139 -5.41 -6.37 0.21
N ILE A 140 -6.04 -5.21 -0.05
CA ILE A 140 -6.76 -4.46 0.99
C ILE A 140 -8.00 -5.19 1.50
N LYS A 141 -8.47 -6.23 0.80
CA LYS A 141 -9.61 -7.05 1.21
C LYS A 141 -9.25 -8.08 2.28
N ASP A 142 -7.97 -8.37 2.47
CA ASP A 142 -7.50 -9.22 3.57
C ASP A 142 -7.59 -8.44 4.90
N ASP A 143 -8.08 -9.09 5.96
CA ASP A 143 -8.33 -8.42 7.23
C ASP A 143 -7.08 -7.90 7.94
N ASN A 144 -5.98 -8.64 7.84
CA ASN A 144 -4.73 -8.25 8.47
C ASN A 144 -4.10 -7.10 7.70
N LYS A 145 -4.05 -7.21 6.37
CA LYS A 145 -3.54 -6.15 5.51
C LYS A 145 -4.39 -4.89 5.58
N PHE A 146 -5.72 -5.01 5.61
CA PHE A 146 -6.61 -3.86 5.80
C PHE A 146 -6.25 -3.09 7.07
N ARG A 147 -6.05 -3.78 8.20
CA ARG A 147 -5.64 -3.15 9.46
C ARG A 147 -4.29 -2.45 9.33
N GLU A 148 -3.32 -3.07 8.67
CA GLU A 148 -1.99 -2.49 8.45
C GLU A 148 -2.06 -1.24 7.56
N ILE A 149 -2.78 -1.31 6.44
CA ILE A 149 -3.00 -0.21 5.48
C ILE A 149 -3.80 0.93 6.13
N TYR A 150 -4.85 0.61 6.90
CA TYR A 150 -5.65 1.59 7.64
C TYR A 150 -4.79 2.40 8.61
N ASN A 151 -3.92 1.73 9.38
CA ASN A 151 -3.03 2.39 10.33
C ASN A 151 -1.92 3.19 9.63
N PHE A 152 -1.43 2.68 8.50
CA PHE A 152 -0.47 3.37 7.64
C PHE A 152 -1.05 4.67 7.08
N ALA A 153 -2.29 4.64 6.56
CA ALA A 153 -2.95 5.78 5.92
C ALA A 153 -2.95 7.04 6.79
N PHE A 154 -3.17 6.91 8.10
CA PHE A 154 -3.10 8.06 9.02
C PHE A 154 -1.73 8.74 9.02
N ALA A 155 -0.66 7.95 9.12
CA ALA A 155 0.70 8.50 9.19
C ALA A 155 1.11 9.10 7.84
N TRP A 156 0.74 8.42 6.75
CA TRP A 156 1.03 8.79 5.38
C TRP A 156 0.32 10.07 4.93
N ALA A 157 -0.97 10.22 5.27
CA ALA A 157 -1.78 11.37 4.88
C ALA A 157 -1.56 12.62 5.76
N ARG A 158 -0.91 12.47 6.92
CA ARG A 158 -0.69 13.56 7.87
C ARG A 158 0.56 14.35 7.52
N GLU A 159 0.43 15.68 7.44
CA GLU A 159 1.54 16.59 7.23
C GLU A 159 2.70 16.39 8.23
N LYS A 160 3.92 16.60 7.73
CA LYS A 160 5.15 16.47 8.51
C LYS A 160 5.14 17.44 9.69
N GLY A 161 5.38 16.89 10.89
CA GLY A 161 5.42 17.66 12.14
C GLY A 161 4.08 17.83 12.86
N GLN A 162 2.94 17.58 12.19
CA GLN A 162 1.63 17.62 12.84
C GLN A 162 1.39 16.38 13.69
N LYS A 163 0.49 16.39 14.67
CA LYS A 163 0.11 15.18 15.44
C LYS A 163 -1.26 14.60 15.07
N SER A 164 -2.03 15.37 14.31
CA SER A 164 -3.41 15.10 13.92
C SER A 164 -3.58 15.27 12.42
N LEU A 165 -4.54 14.53 11.85
CA LEU A 165 -4.89 14.60 10.44
C LEU A 165 -5.95 15.71 10.23
N PRO A 166 -5.80 16.61 9.25
CA PRO A 166 -6.85 17.57 8.91
C PRO A 166 -8.18 16.86 8.61
N LEU A 167 -9.30 17.49 8.98
CA LEU A 167 -10.62 16.86 8.94
C LEU A 167 -10.99 16.36 7.54
N GLU A 168 -10.85 17.22 6.53
CA GLU A 168 -11.20 16.88 5.14
C GLU A 168 -10.34 15.73 4.61
N THR A 169 -9.05 15.71 4.96
CA THR A 169 -8.15 14.59 4.60
C THR A 169 -8.57 13.30 5.30
N ALA A 170 -8.96 13.35 6.57
CA ALA A 170 -9.45 12.18 7.31
C ALA A 170 -10.74 11.62 6.69
N ILE A 171 -11.71 12.48 6.35
CA ILE A 171 -12.94 12.12 5.67
C ILE A 171 -12.67 11.46 4.32
N GLY A 172 -11.80 12.07 3.50
CA GLY A 172 -11.40 11.51 2.20
C GLY A 172 -10.77 10.13 2.34
N MET A 173 -9.83 9.96 3.28
CA MET A 173 -9.18 8.67 3.53
C MET A 173 -10.15 7.61 4.04
N TRP A 174 -11.07 7.94 4.96
CA TRP A 174 -12.07 6.97 5.40
C TRP A 174 -13.01 6.54 4.29
N ARG A 175 -13.50 7.48 3.47
CA ARG A 175 -14.33 7.14 2.30
C ARG A 175 -13.58 6.23 1.33
N LEU A 176 -12.31 6.51 1.07
CA LEU A 176 -11.46 5.68 0.23
C LEU A 176 -11.30 4.26 0.78
N LEU A 177 -10.99 4.13 2.07
CA LEU A 177 -10.78 2.84 2.74
C LEU A 177 -12.07 2.01 2.83
N PHE A 178 -13.18 2.63 3.22
CA PHE A 178 -14.46 1.94 3.41
C PHE A 178 -15.26 1.77 2.12
N ALA A 179 -14.81 2.32 0.98
CA ALA A 179 -15.30 1.92 -0.34
C ALA A 179 -14.90 0.47 -0.67
N GLU A 180 -13.69 0.05 -0.27
CA GLU A 180 -13.23 -1.34 -0.44
C GLU A 180 -13.74 -2.28 0.65
N ARG A 181 -14.05 -1.73 1.83
CA ARG A 181 -14.59 -2.47 2.96
C ARG A 181 -15.83 -1.77 3.52
N HIS A 182 -16.98 -2.09 2.96
CA HIS A 182 -18.21 -1.38 3.26
C HIS A 182 -18.53 -1.36 4.77
N TRP A 183 -18.61 -0.16 5.32
CA TRP A 183 -19.16 0.10 6.66
C TRP A 183 -20.44 0.94 6.52
N PRO A 184 -21.62 0.43 6.93
CA PRO A 184 -22.90 1.09 6.66
C PRO A 184 -23.06 2.51 7.24
N LEU A 185 -22.29 2.83 8.30
CA LEU A 185 -22.40 4.12 8.98
C LEU A 185 -21.38 5.16 8.50
N ILE A 186 -20.61 4.88 7.44
CA ILE A 186 -19.54 5.78 6.96
C ILE A 186 -20.05 7.17 6.59
N ASP A 187 -21.17 7.27 5.88
CA ASP A 187 -21.69 8.57 5.45
C ASP A 187 -22.21 9.38 6.64
N HIS A 188 -22.85 8.71 7.61
CA HIS A 188 -23.29 9.33 8.85
C HIS A 188 -22.09 9.82 9.67
N TRP A 189 -21.02 9.03 9.76
CA TRP A 189 -19.78 9.41 10.43
C TRP A 189 -19.16 10.66 9.80
N CYS A 190 -19.01 10.67 8.46
CA CYS A 190 -18.49 11.83 7.75
C CYS A 190 -19.36 13.08 7.95
N GLN A 191 -20.68 12.94 7.89
CA GLN A 191 -21.61 14.05 8.12
C GLN A 191 -21.53 14.58 9.56
N PHE A 192 -21.56 13.69 10.55
CA PHE A 192 -21.40 14.03 11.97
C PHE A 192 -20.14 14.87 12.20
N LEU A 193 -19.01 14.41 11.66
CA LEU A 193 -17.74 15.08 11.81
C LEU A 193 -17.73 16.50 11.23
N GLN A 194 -18.40 16.72 10.09
CA GLN A 194 -18.50 18.03 9.46
C GLN A 194 -19.44 18.97 10.23
N VAL A 195 -20.53 18.46 10.79
CA VAL A 195 -21.57 19.27 11.43
C VAL A 195 -21.26 19.56 12.91
N ARG A 196 -20.70 18.60 13.65
CA ARG A 196 -20.51 18.71 15.12
C ARG A 196 -19.06 18.85 15.56
N HIS A 197 -18.14 18.09 14.96
CA HIS A 197 -16.74 18.06 15.41
C HIS A 197 -15.91 19.22 14.84
N ASN A 198 -15.92 19.35 13.51
CA ASN A 198 -15.21 20.38 12.72
C ASN A 198 -13.74 20.64 13.15
N LYS A 199 -13.02 19.57 13.53
CA LYS A 199 -11.63 19.63 14.03
C LYS A 199 -10.80 18.49 13.46
N ALA A 200 -9.47 18.63 13.55
CA ALA A 200 -8.53 17.60 13.15
C ALA A 200 -8.73 16.29 13.94
N ILE A 201 -8.39 15.17 13.32
CA ILE A 201 -8.55 13.82 13.87
C ILE A 201 -7.24 13.35 14.49
N SER A 202 -7.32 12.84 15.72
CA SER A 202 -6.17 12.28 16.43
C SER A 202 -5.87 10.84 15.97
N ARG A 203 -4.64 10.36 16.21
CA ARG A 203 -4.26 8.97 15.92
C ARG A 203 -5.09 7.97 16.73
N ASP A 204 -5.40 8.33 17.97
CA ASP A 204 -6.19 7.49 18.87
C ASP A 204 -7.61 7.31 18.33
N THR A 205 -8.31 8.42 18.06
CA THR A 205 -9.63 8.42 17.43
C THR A 205 -9.66 7.62 16.12
N TRP A 206 -8.65 7.82 15.25
CA TRP A 206 -8.52 7.06 14.01
C TRP A 206 -8.45 5.55 14.30
N SER A 207 -7.57 5.13 15.20
CA SER A 207 -7.38 3.71 15.52
C SER A 207 -8.62 3.09 16.18
N GLN A 208 -9.25 3.82 17.11
CA GLN A 208 -10.45 3.39 17.83
C GLN A 208 -11.66 3.26 16.91
N LEU A 209 -11.79 4.10 15.88
CA LEU A 209 -12.86 3.94 14.89
C LEU A 209 -12.78 2.60 14.17
N LEU A 210 -11.58 2.11 13.84
CA LEU A 210 -11.45 0.77 13.24
C LEU A 210 -11.95 -0.33 14.17
N GLU A 211 -11.67 -0.22 15.47
CA GLU A 211 -12.15 -1.19 16.45
C GLU A 211 -13.67 -1.11 16.61
N PHE A 212 -14.22 0.11 16.65
CA PHE A 212 -15.66 0.34 16.66
C PHE A 212 -16.35 -0.31 15.45
N VAL A 213 -15.83 -0.09 14.25
CA VAL A 213 -16.35 -0.68 13.00
C VAL A 213 -16.35 -2.22 13.04
N LYS A 214 -15.38 -2.83 13.73
CA LYS A 214 -15.24 -4.28 13.81
C LYS A 214 -16.12 -4.92 14.88
N THR A 215 -16.36 -4.21 15.97
CA THR A 215 -16.96 -4.78 17.19
C THR A 215 -18.40 -4.33 17.40
N ILE A 216 -18.78 -3.16 16.91
CA ILE A 216 -20.11 -2.59 17.13
C ILE A 216 -21.01 -2.87 15.93
N ASP A 217 -22.19 -3.40 16.22
CA ASP A 217 -23.17 -3.68 15.18
C ASP A 217 -23.77 -2.36 14.62
N PRO A 218 -24.22 -2.32 13.36
CA PRO A 218 -24.76 -1.09 12.76
C PRO A 218 -26.03 -0.53 13.43
N GLN A 219 -26.75 -1.33 14.23
CA GLN A 219 -27.89 -0.91 15.03
C GLN A 219 -27.47 -0.45 16.44
N LEU A 220 -26.17 -0.44 16.74
CA LEU A 220 -25.59 -0.02 18.00
C LEU A 220 -26.18 -0.76 19.22
N SER A 221 -26.70 -1.96 19.02
CA SER A 221 -27.38 -2.73 20.06
C SER A 221 -26.41 -3.25 21.11
N ASN A 222 -25.15 -3.45 20.73
CA ASN A 222 -24.07 -3.89 21.60
C ASN A 222 -23.10 -2.78 22.02
N TYR A 223 -23.44 -1.50 21.77
CA TYR A 223 -22.63 -0.37 22.19
C TYR A 223 -22.84 -0.02 23.67
N ASP A 224 -21.74 0.08 24.41
CA ASP A 224 -21.67 0.43 25.82
C ASP A 224 -21.16 1.87 26.01
N GLU A 225 -22.01 2.73 26.59
CA GLU A 225 -21.71 4.14 26.90
C GLU A 225 -20.69 4.29 28.02
N GLU A 226 -20.55 3.28 28.89
CA GLU A 226 -19.54 3.27 29.95
C GLU A 226 -18.21 2.64 29.47
N GLY A 227 -18.15 2.27 28.18
CA GLY A 227 -16.96 1.75 27.53
C GLY A 227 -15.83 2.79 27.43
N ALA A 228 -14.61 2.30 27.24
CA ALA A 228 -13.42 3.15 27.11
C ALA A 228 -13.24 3.72 25.68
N TRP A 229 -14.33 4.11 25.02
CA TRP A 229 -14.29 4.72 23.69
C TRP A 229 -13.84 6.18 23.79
N PRO A 230 -13.22 6.75 22.73
CA PRO A 230 -13.00 8.18 22.66
C PRO A 230 -14.33 8.92 22.68
N TYR A 231 -14.38 10.05 23.40
CA TYR A 231 -15.56 10.91 23.49
C TYR A 231 -16.22 11.22 22.13
N LEU A 232 -15.42 11.35 21.07
CA LEU A 232 -15.93 11.61 19.72
C LEU A 232 -16.80 10.46 19.15
N ILE A 233 -16.51 9.22 19.52
CA ILE A 233 -17.32 8.06 19.15
C ILE A 233 -18.64 8.06 19.94
N ASP A 234 -18.59 8.45 21.22
CA ASP A 234 -19.78 8.56 22.06
C ASP A 234 -20.73 9.66 21.51
N GLU A 235 -20.17 10.82 21.16
CA GLU A 235 -20.90 11.91 20.50
C GLU A 235 -21.51 11.48 19.15
N PHE A 236 -20.84 10.59 18.43
CA PHE A 236 -21.38 10.04 17.18
C PHE A 236 -22.58 9.13 17.40
N VAL A 237 -22.52 8.27 18.43
CA VAL A 237 -23.66 7.40 18.81
C VAL A 237 -24.85 8.25 19.28
N GLU A 238 -24.60 9.30 20.06
CA GLU A 238 -25.62 10.27 20.46
C GLU A 238 -26.22 10.96 19.22
N TYR A 239 -25.38 11.44 18.30
CA TYR A 239 -25.82 12.04 17.04
C TYR A 239 -26.73 11.11 16.22
N LEU A 240 -26.39 9.83 16.09
CA LEU A 240 -27.22 8.85 15.38
C LEU A 240 -28.59 8.65 16.05
N THR A 241 -28.61 8.65 17.39
CA THR A 241 -29.83 8.47 18.18
C THR A 241 -30.75 9.69 18.07
N GLU A 242 -30.20 10.90 18.20
CA GLU A 242 -30.96 12.16 18.13
C GLU A 242 -31.59 12.40 16.75
N ASN A 243 -30.93 11.96 15.67
CA ASN A 243 -31.44 12.10 14.30
C ASN A 243 -32.33 10.91 13.88
N GLY A 244 -32.60 9.96 14.77
CA GLY A 244 -33.45 8.80 14.50
C GLY A 244 -32.85 7.83 13.47
N CYS A 245 -31.54 7.89 13.23
CA CYS A 245 -30.83 6.97 12.34
C CYS A 245 -30.75 5.56 12.94
N VAL A 246 -30.77 5.46 14.27
CA VAL A 246 -30.75 4.21 15.03
C VAL A 246 -31.72 4.31 16.20
N GLN A 247 -32.51 3.27 16.44
CA GLN A 247 -33.38 3.17 17.63
C GLN A 247 -32.71 2.27 18.66
N ARG A 248 -32.10 2.85 19.69
CA ARG A 248 -31.61 2.09 20.84
C ARG A 248 -32.79 1.73 21.74
N ASN A 249 -33.04 0.43 21.93
CA ASN A 249 -33.91 -0.02 23.02
C ASN A 249 -33.16 0.31 24.32
N LYS A 250 -33.60 1.36 25.02
CA LYS A 250 -33.15 1.67 26.38
C LYS A 250 -33.59 0.58 27.35
#